data_AF-A0A7R9WXZ3-F1
#
_entry.id   AF-A0A7R9WXZ3-F1
#
_cell.length_a   1.000
_cell.length_b   1.000
_cell.length_c   1.000
_cell.angle_alpha   90.00
_cell.angle_beta   90.00
_cell.angle_gamma   90.00
#
_symmetry.space_group_name_H-M   'P 1'
#
loop_
_entity.id
_entity.type
_entity.pdbx_description
1 polymer ?
#
loop_
_entity_poly.entity_id
_entity_poly.type
_entity_poly.pdbx_seq_one_letter_code
_entity_poly.pdbx_strand_id
1 'polypeptide(L)'
;MLLFPFLCFLSLYLCRADAVQSYAAKICPAEGNSHDGSNDNNDNYNSGSQSQRYGQIDGYGYATDRCLCYTDGSGCNCDTQDEALAVRNVASYGPTTVCLEASLWQDYAGGIITAELGCTSAFLDMNHCVQIVGYAFNDGDEDGDDNNNSGSNSHSGSGSRDDSDREGYWIVRNQWGSSWGMNGYAYVAMGDNTCGILNDMTQVYSK
;
A
#
# COMPACT_ATOMS: atom_id res chain seq x y z
N MET A 1 -29.89 2.66 31.46
CA MET A 1 -28.90 1.62 31.80
C MET A 1 -28.69 0.75 30.58
N LEU A 2 -27.69 1.07 29.76
CA LEU A 2 -27.00 0.15 28.86
C LEU A 2 -25.57 0.71 28.74
N LEU A 3 -24.66 0.07 29.48
CA LEU A 3 -23.22 0.29 29.38
C LEU A 3 -22.75 -0.36 28.08
N PHE A 4 -22.06 0.42 27.23
CA PHE A 4 -21.13 -0.11 26.24
C PHE A 4 -19.78 -0.31 26.94
N PRO A 5 -19.27 -1.54 27.13
CA PRO A 5 -17.92 -1.72 27.60
C PRO A 5 -16.95 -1.71 26.41
N PHE A 6 -16.08 -0.70 26.44
CA PHE A 6 -14.70 -0.70 25.97
C PHE A 6 -14.09 -2.10 25.85
N LEU A 7 -13.94 -2.60 24.63
CA LEU A 7 -13.03 -3.70 24.29
C LEU A 7 -12.47 -3.46 22.89
N CYS A 8 -11.64 -2.43 22.76
CA CYS A 8 -10.76 -2.23 21.60
C CYS A 8 -9.33 -1.90 22.09
N PHE A 9 -8.90 -2.55 23.17
CA PHE A 9 -7.56 -2.42 23.75
C PHE A 9 -7.09 -3.79 24.21
N LEU A 10 -7.00 -4.77 23.32
CA LEU A 10 -6.22 -5.99 23.60
C LEU A 10 -5.88 -6.78 22.33
N SER A 11 -5.12 -6.17 21.41
CA SER A 11 -4.18 -6.93 20.56
C SER A 11 -3.13 -5.99 19.97
N LEU A 12 -2.37 -5.36 20.88
CA LEU A 12 -1.18 -4.56 20.57
C LEU A 12 0.06 -5.15 21.26
N TYR A 13 0.02 -6.47 21.51
CA TYR A 13 1.17 -7.22 21.99
C TYR A 13 1.88 -7.83 20.79
N LEU A 14 2.80 -7.06 20.19
CA LEU A 14 4.07 -7.51 19.59
C LEU A 14 4.78 -6.42 18.75
N CYS A 15 4.46 -5.12 18.91
CA CYS A 15 5.39 -4.08 18.49
C CYS A 15 6.30 -3.73 19.67
N ARG A 16 7.46 -4.38 19.74
CA ARG A 16 8.50 -4.09 20.75
C ARG A 16 8.92 -2.61 20.61
N ALA A 17 8.62 -1.78 21.60
CA ALA A 17 8.85 -0.33 21.54
C ALA A 17 10.33 0.05 21.31
N ASP A 18 11.26 -0.82 21.71
CA ASP A 18 12.71 -0.76 21.46
C ASP A 18 13.07 -1.00 19.98
N ALA A 19 12.33 -1.88 19.29
CA ALA A 19 12.47 -2.09 17.86
C ALA A 19 11.97 -0.88 17.06
N VAL A 20 10.85 -0.27 17.47
CA VAL A 20 10.25 0.91 16.81
C VAL A 20 11.20 2.12 16.85
N GLN A 21 11.89 2.34 17.97
CA GLN A 21 12.72 3.54 18.16
C GLN A 21 14.05 3.49 17.40
N SER A 22 14.66 2.32 17.27
CA SER A 22 15.85 2.10 16.43
C SER A 22 15.52 2.04 14.92
N TYR A 23 14.27 1.71 14.57
CA TYR A 23 13.77 1.58 13.21
C TYR A 23 13.21 2.89 12.63
N ALA A 24 12.60 3.75 13.46
CA ALA A 24 12.19 5.10 13.07
C ALA A 24 13.39 5.96 12.61
N ALA A 25 14.59 5.72 13.15
CA ALA A 25 15.81 6.39 12.72
C ALA A 25 16.30 5.94 11.32
N LYS A 26 15.74 4.85 10.77
CA LYS A 26 16.08 4.31 9.44
C LYS A 26 15.11 4.76 8.34
N ILE A 27 13.99 5.41 8.67
CA ILE A 27 12.89 5.67 7.74
C ILE A 27 12.56 7.16 7.68
N CYS A 28 12.45 7.64 6.44
CA CYS A 28 12.22 9.02 5.98
C CYS A 28 13.40 10.00 6.17
N PRO A 29 14.27 10.06 5.15
CA PRO A 29 14.60 11.35 4.56
C PRO A 29 14.37 11.33 3.05
N ALA A 30 13.38 12.07 2.57
CA ALA A 30 13.39 12.58 1.21
C ALA A 30 14.39 13.75 1.15
N GLU A 31 15.68 13.47 1.35
CA GLU A 31 16.75 14.43 1.06
C GLU A 31 17.73 13.79 0.08
N GLY A 32 17.64 14.22 -1.18
CA GLY A 32 18.52 13.69 -2.22
C GLY A 32 18.09 13.88 -3.68
N ASN A 33 17.08 14.69 -3.97
CA ASN A 33 16.98 15.50 -5.20
C ASN A 33 15.66 16.25 -5.14
N SER A 34 15.73 17.49 -4.64
CA SER A 34 14.80 18.52 -5.06
C SER A 34 14.98 18.72 -6.57
N HIS A 35 14.31 17.92 -7.39
CA HIS A 35 13.72 18.47 -8.60
C HIS A 35 12.49 19.23 -8.17
N ASP A 36 12.76 20.40 -7.57
CA ASP A 36 11.82 21.49 -7.57
C ASP A 36 11.59 21.83 -9.06
N GLY A 37 10.50 21.32 -9.60
CA GLY A 37 10.00 21.71 -10.91
C GLY A 37 9.46 23.14 -10.94
N SER A 38 9.76 24.00 -9.95
CA SER A 38 9.53 25.45 -10.07
C SER A 38 10.61 26.10 -10.93
N ASN A 39 10.59 25.82 -12.23
CA ASN A 39 11.26 26.69 -13.20
C ASN A 39 10.51 26.77 -14.52
N ASP A 40 9.18 26.90 -14.44
CA ASP A 40 8.38 27.30 -15.59
C ASP A 40 8.33 28.83 -15.68
N ASN A 41 9.39 29.40 -16.27
CA ASN A 41 9.32 30.72 -16.91
C ASN A 41 8.53 30.65 -18.24
N ASN A 42 7.34 30.03 -18.24
CA ASN A 42 6.42 30.10 -19.37
C ASN A 42 4.98 29.73 -18.99
N ASP A 43 4.39 30.46 -18.05
CA ASP A 43 2.95 30.39 -17.79
C ASP A 43 2.17 31.12 -18.88
N ASN A 44 1.98 30.44 -20.01
CA ASN A 44 0.85 30.71 -20.91
C ASN A 44 -0.14 29.53 -20.86
N TYR A 45 -0.54 29.15 -19.65
CA TYR A 45 -1.73 28.33 -19.44
C TYR A 45 -2.73 29.12 -18.60
N ASN A 46 -3.66 29.76 -19.31
CA ASN A 46 -4.80 30.46 -18.73
C ASN A 46 -5.77 29.45 -18.10
N SER A 47 -5.53 29.08 -16.84
CA SER A 47 -6.51 28.39 -16.01
C SER A 47 -6.87 29.27 -14.82
N GLY A 48 -7.89 30.10 -15.03
CA GLY A 48 -8.53 30.86 -13.98
C GLY A 48 -9.17 29.95 -12.95
N SER A 49 -8.42 29.59 -11.91
CA SER A 49 -8.89 29.30 -10.55
C SER A 49 -7.67 28.91 -9.72
N GLN A 50 -7.09 29.89 -9.02
CA GLN A 50 -6.16 29.65 -7.93
C GLN A 50 -6.87 28.76 -6.90
N SER A 51 -6.66 27.44 -6.93
CA SER A 51 -7.19 26.57 -5.89
C SER A 51 -6.48 26.96 -4.59
N GLN A 52 -7.20 27.64 -3.72
CA GLN A 52 -6.73 27.96 -2.38
C GLN A 52 -6.45 26.63 -1.66
N ARG A 53 -5.18 26.20 -1.60
CA ARG A 53 -4.80 25.02 -0.82
C ARG A 53 -5.05 25.35 0.65
N TYR A 54 -5.93 24.60 1.30
CA TYR A 54 -6.37 24.87 2.68
C TYR A 54 -5.31 24.58 3.75
N GLY A 55 -4.16 24.01 3.38
CA GLY A 55 -3.01 23.81 4.24
C GLY A 55 -1.81 23.34 3.43
N GLN A 56 -0.61 23.72 3.87
CA GLN A 56 0.64 23.18 3.34
C GLN A 56 0.92 21.85 4.06
N ILE A 57 1.22 20.80 3.29
CA ILE A 57 1.64 19.51 3.85
C ILE A 57 3.16 19.61 4.09
N ASP A 58 3.57 19.67 5.35
CA ASP A 58 4.97 19.89 5.73
C ASP A 58 5.77 18.58 5.93
N GLY A 59 5.08 17.43 5.93
CA GLY A 59 5.67 16.11 6.12
C GLY A 59 4.99 15.08 5.21
N TYR A 60 5.62 14.77 4.08
CA TYR A 60 5.23 13.65 3.24
C TYR A 60 6.47 12.91 2.74
N GLY A 61 6.26 11.67 2.32
CA GLY A 61 7.26 10.79 1.74
C GLY A 61 6.55 9.64 1.04
N TYR A 62 7.24 8.51 0.92
CA TYR A 62 6.68 7.30 0.32
C TYR A 62 6.69 6.17 1.34
N ALA A 63 5.65 5.33 1.32
CA ALA A 63 5.57 4.15 2.17
C ALA A 63 6.58 3.07 1.75
N THR A 64 7.04 3.11 0.50
CA THR A 64 8.12 2.31 -0.07
C THR A 64 8.83 3.13 -1.15
N ASP A 65 10.03 2.75 -1.58
CA ASP A 65 10.68 3.41 -2.73
C ASP A 65 9.73 3.41 -3.94
N ARG A 66 9.63 4.55 -4.61
CA ARG A 66 8.78 4.71 -5.79
C ARG A 66 9.46 4.17 -7.06
N CYS A 67 8.66 3.92 -8.10
CA CYS A 67 9.23 3.72 -9.42
C CYS A 67 9.90 5.00 -9.95
N LEU A 68 11.01 4.84 -10.65
CA LEU A 68 11.72 5.94 -11.30
C LEU A 68 11.57 5.84 -12.82
N CYS A 69 10.83 6.78 -13.41
CA CYS A 69 10.65 6.86 -14.86
C CYS A 69 11.59 7.87 -15.49
N TYR A 70 12.17 7.50 -16.62
CA TYR A 70 13.16 8.31 -17.33
C TYR A 70 12.52 9.03 -18.53
N THR A 71 12.95 10.26 -18.77
CA THR A 71 12.43 11.10 -19.88
C THR A 71 12.99 10.73 -21.25
N ASP A 72 13.98 9.85 -21.31
CA ASP A 72 14.63 9.38 -22.54
C ASP A 72 13.86 8.24 -23.25
N GLY A 73 12.73 7.82 -22.69
CA GLY A 73 11.91 6.74 -23.22
C GLY A 73 12.41 5.34 -22.86
N SER A 74 13.43 5.21 -21.99
CA SER A 74 13.91 3.91 -21.51
C SER A 74 12.94 3.17 -20.57
N GLY A 75 11.85 3.84 -20.16
CA GLY A 75 10.79 3.27 -19.34
C GLY A 75 10.90 3.66 -17.87
N CYS A 76 10.40 2.79 -16.99
CA CYS A 76 10.40 2.99 -15.54
C CYS A 76 11.11 1.83 -14.85
N ASN A 77 11.92 2.15 -13.83
CA ASN A 77 12.49 1.16 -12.92
C ASN A 77 11.58 1.03 -11.69
N CYS A 78 11.08 -0.17 -11.47
CA CYS A 78 10.16 -0.53 -10.38
C CYS A 78 10.69 -1.74 -9.57
N ASP A 79 12.02 -1.88 -9.46
CA ASP A 79 12.64 -3.05 -8.84
C ASP A 79 12.99 -2.81 -7.35
N THR A 80 12.74 -1.60 -6.85
CA THR A 80 13.14 -1.17 -5.50
C THR A 80 11.98 -1.12 -4.51
N GLN A 81 10.74 -1.41 -4.94
CA GLN A 81 9.60 -1.44 -4.04
C GLN A 81 9.76 -2.58 -3.01
N ASP A 82 9.55 -2.26 -1.74
CA ASP A 82 9.54 -3.19 -0.60
C ASP A 82 8.14 -3.16 0.02
N GLU A 83 7.36 -4.20 -0.27
CA GLU A 83 5.98 -4.30 0.23
C GLU A 83 5.92 -4.41 1.75
N ALA A 84 6.87 -5.10 2.39
CA ALA A 84 6.92 -5.21 3.84
C ALA A 84 7.24 -3.85 4.49
N LEU A 85 8.07 -3.01 3.86
CA LEU A 85 8.29 -1.63 4.28
C LEU A 85 7.01 -0.80 4.14
N ALA A 86 6.28 -0.95 3.05
CA ALA A 86 4.98 -0.30 2.87
C ALA A 86 4.00 -0.66 3.98
N VAL A 87 3.89 -1.95 4.32
CA VAL A 87 3.03 -2.46 5.40
C VAL A 87 3.39 -1.78 6.72
N ARG A 88 4.68 -1.78 7.08
CA ARG A 88 5.17 -1.15 8.31
C ARG A 88 4.89 0.35 8.36
N ASN A 89 5.01 1.05 7.23
CA ASN A 89 4.74 2.48 7.15
C ASN A 89 3.25 2.80 7.26
N VAL A 90 2.37 2.01 6.63
CA VAL A 90 0.91 2.16 6.80
C VAL A 90 0.52 1.91 8.26
N ALA A 91 1.10 0.91 8.92
CA ALA A 91 0.85 0.63 10.34
C ALA A 91 1.30 1.79 11.26
N SER A 92 2.40 2.45 10.90
CA SER A 92 3.04 3.48 11.74
C SER A 92 2.44 4.87 11.55
N TYR A 93 2.13 5.24 10.31
CA TYR A 93 1.74 6.59 9.93
C TYR A 93 0.28 6.71 9.48
N GLY A 94 -0.42 5.59 9.30
CA GLY A 94 -1.82 5.55 8.93
C GLY A 94 -2.04 5.52 7.41
N PRO A 95 -3.24 5.91 6.94
CA PRO A 95 -3.62 5.77 5.54
C PRO A 95 -2.66 6.47 4.56
N THR A 96 -2.45 5.83 3.41
CA THR A 96 -1.57 6.32 2.34
C THR A 96 -2.34 6.42 1.02
N THR A 97 -1.86 7.28 0.11
CA THR A 97 -2.45 7.44 -1.22
C THR A 97 -1.63 6.65 -2.22
N VAL A 98 -2.30 5.89 -3.08
CA VAL A 98 -1.68 5.17 -4.19
C VAL A 98 -2.36 5.56 -5.48
N CYS A 99 -1.63 5.44 -6.59
CA CYS A 99 -2.24 5.29 -7.90
C CYS A 99 -1.99 3.86 -8.37
N LEU A 100 -2.93 3.30 -9.12
CA LEU A 100 -2.89 1.93 -9.63
C LEU A 100 -3.64 1.87 -10.97
N GLU A 101 -3.49 0.76 -11.68
CA GLU A 101 -4.28 0.46 -12.87
C GLU A 101 -5.64 -0.10 -12.42
N ALA A 102 -6.76 0.48 -12.84
CA ALA A 102 -8.11 0.08 -12.39
C ALA A 102 -9.08 -0.19 -13.54
N SER A 103 -8.60 -0.51 -14.74
CA SER A 103 -9.47 -0.69 -15.92
C SER A 103 -10.55 -1.76 -15.72
N LEU A 104 -10.25 -2.78 -14.90
CA LEU A 104 -11.17 -3.89 -14.61
C LEU A 104 -12.05 -3.68 -13.36
N TRP A 105 -11.95 -2.53 -12.69
CA TRP A 105 -12.61 -2.31 -11.39
C TRP A 105 -14.07 -1.91 -11.49
N GLN A 106 -14.56 -1.50 -12.68
CA GLN A 106 -15.92 -0.97 -12.86
C GLN A 106 -17.00 -1.91 -12.29
N ASP A 107 -16.86 -3.22 -12.56
CA ASP A 107 -17.83 -4.25 -12.16
C ASP A 107 -17.40 -5.02 -10.89
N TYR A 108 -16.36 -4.56 -10.17
CA TYR A 108 -15.93 -5.19 -8.94
C TYR A 108 -17.06 -5.14 -7.89
N ALA A 109 -17.43 -6.32 -7.38
CA ALA A 109 -18.48 -6.48 -6.36
C ALA A 109 -17.96 -7.11 -5.06
N GLY A 110 -16.78 -7.74 -5.06
CA GLY A 110 -16.19 -8.37 -3.88
C GLY A 110 -15.09 -9.38 -4.19
N GLY A 111 -14.50 -9.96 -3.15
CA GLY A 111 -13.33 -10.83 -3.25
C GLY A 111 -12.01 -10.06 -3.26
N ILE A 112 -10.90 -10.78 -3.39
CA ILE A 112 -9.56 -10.20 -3.48
C ILE A 112 -9.17 -10.12 -4.96
N ILE A 113 -8.78 -8.94 -5.43
CA ILE A 113 -8.21 -8.72 -6.75
C ILE A 113 -6.77 -9.24 -6.73
N THR A 114 -6.46 -10.26 -7.53
CA THR A 114 -5.12 -10.87 -7.63
C THR A 114 -4.38 -10.39 -8.89
N ALA A 115 -3.08 -10.68 -9.03
CA ALA A 115 -2.33 -10.31 -10.23
C ALA A 115 -2.79 -11.05 -11.50
N GLU A 116 -3.35 -12.26 -11.38
CA GLU A 116 -3.82 -13.05 -12.54
C GLU A 116 -5.20 -12.63 -13.03
N LEU A 117 -6.06 -12.19 -12.10
CA LEU A 117 -7.41 -11.69 -12.39
C LEU A 117 -7.45 -10.17 -12.57
N GLY A 118 -6.38 -9.52 -12.13
CA GLY A 118 -6.24 -8.10 -12.00
C GLY A 118 -5.22 -7.53 -12.97
N CYS A 119 -5.10 -6.24 -12.80
CA CYS A 119 -4.56 -5.26 -13.68
C CYS A 119 -3.03 -5.33 -13.82
N THR A 120 -2.50 -4.70 -14.87
CA THR A 120 -1.04 -4.59 -15.09
C THR A 120 -0.38 -3.81 -13.96
N SER A 121 0.84 -4.20 -13.59
CA SER A 121 1.66 -3.50 -12.59
C SER A 121 2.58 -2.44 -13.18
N ALA A 122 2.54 -2.21 -14.50
CA ALA A 122 3.40 -1.24 -15.13
C ALA A 122 3.05 0.19 -14.71
N PHE A 123 4.07 0.98 -14.35
CA PHE A 123 3.89 2.36 -13.89
C PHE A 123 3.09 3.24 -14.85
N LEU A 124 3.33 3.09 -16.16
CA LEU A 124 2.70 3.94 -17.18
C LEU A 124 1.23 3.57 -17.45
N ASP A 125 0.76 2.44 -16.94
CA ASP A 125 -0.62 1.99 -17.10
C ASP A 125 -1.53 2.47 -15.93
N MET A 126 -0.93 3.01 -14.86
CA MET A 126 -1.66 3.54 -13.71
C MET A 126 -2.62 4.66 -14.13
N ASN A 127 -3.90 4.53 -13.78
CA ASN A 127 -4.95 5.43 -14.24
C ASN A 127 -5.95 5.86 -13.16
N HIS A 128 -5.82 5.34 -11.94
CA HIS A 128 -6.77 5.59 -10.87
C HIS A 128 -6.08 5.71 -9.53
N CYS A 129 -6.37 6.78 -8.78
CA CYS A 129 -5.78 7.02 -7.47
C CYS A 129 -6.82 6.83 -6.36
N VAL A 130 -6.41 6.12 -5.31
CA VAL A 130 -7.24 5.64 -4.21
C VAL A 130 -6.47 5.72 -2.89
N GLN A 131 -7.14 5.41 -1.79
CA GLN A 131 -6.53 5.44 -0.46
C GLN A 131 -6.40 4.03 0.10
N ILE A 132 -5.19 3.66 0.51
CA ILE A 132 -4.96 2.46 1.32
C ILE A 132 -5.24 2.84 2.78
N VAL A 133 -6.17 2.14 3.41
CA VAL A 133 -6.60 2.42 4.79
C VAL A 133 -6.16 1.35 5.78
N GLY A 134 -5.57 0.26 5.29
CA GLY A 134 -5.10 -0.84 6.10
C GLY A 134 -4.68 -2.03 5.25
N TYR A 135 -4.38 -3.13 5.92
CA TYR A 135 -3.98 -4.40 5.33
C TYR A 135 -4.39 -5.55 6.25
N ALA A 136 -4.42 -6.76 5.71
CA ALA A 136 -4.57 -7.99 6.47
C ALA A 136 -3.74 -9.10 5.83
N PHE A 137 -3.23 -10.01 6.66
CA PHE A 137 -2.60 -11.24 6.20
C PHE A 137 -3.60 -12.39 6.32
N ASN A 138 -3.49 -13.37 5.43
CA ASN A 138 -4.19 -14.63 5.61
C ASN A 138 -3.55 -15.35 6.80
N ASP A 139 -4.36 -15.69 7.80
CA ASP A 139 -3.92 -16.56 8.88
C ASP A 139 -3.67 -17.94 8.26
N GLY A 140 -2.42 -18.25 7.93
CA GLY A 140 -2.04 -19.57 7.47
C GLY A 140 -2.45 -20.59 8.52
N ASP A 141 -3.40 -21.45 8.17
CA ASP A 141 -3.98 -22.57 8.92
C ASP A 141 -3.36 -22.79 10.32
N GLU A 142 -4.09 -22.39 11.36
CA GLU A 142 -3.86 -22.97 12.69
C GLU A 142 -4.08 -24.49 12.59
N ASP A 143 -3.02 -25.24 12.84
CA ASP A 143 -2.99 -26.71 12.90
C ASP A 143 -4.21 -27.28 13.67
N GLY A 144 -5.21 -27.74 12.92
CA GLY A 144 -6.10 -28.81 13.34
C GLY A 144 -5.44 -30.15 13.00
N ASP A 145 -4.39 -30.51 13.72
CA ASP A 145 -3.72 -31.82 13.62
C ASP A 145 -4.64 -32.93 14.13
N ASP A 146 -5.43 -33.52 13.23
CA ASP A 146 -5.96 -34.88 13.38
C ASP A 146 -5.51 -35.72 12.17
N ASN A 147 -4.31 -36.29 12.31
CA ASN A 147 -3.75 -37.44 11.59
C ASN A 147 -4.74 -38.28 10.75
N ASN A 148 -4.42 -38.53 9.46
CA ASN A 148 -3.85 -39.82 9.00
C ASN A 148 -3.76 -39.91 7.45
N ASN A 149 -2.56 -40.27 6.98
CA ASN A 149 -2.25 -41.09 5.80
C ASN A 149 -1.98 -40.45 4.42
N SER A 150 -0.69 -40.54 4.06
CA SER A 150 -0.09 -40.81 2.73
C SER A 150 -0.22 -39.78 1.61
N GLY A 151 0.90 -39.09 1.33
CA GLY A 151 1.14 -38.48 0.03
C GLY A 151 2.22 -37.41 0.02
N SER A 152 3.48 -37.82 0.19
CA SER A 152 4.66 -36.96 0.16
C SER A 152 4.77 -36.12 -1.12
N ASN A 153 4.88 -34.79 -0.98
CA ASN A 153 5.92 -34.02 -1.66
C ASN A 153 6.34 -32.82 -0.79
N SER A 154 7.07 -33.15 0.27
CA SER A 154 7.62 -32.20 1.23
C SER A 154 8.84 -31.51 0.63
N HIS A 155 8.76 -30.22 0.35
CA HIS A 155 9.92 -29.34 0.52
C HIS A 155 9.69 -28.51 1.78
N SER A 156 9.87 -29.18 2.92
CA SER A 156 9.85 -28.56 4.24
C SER A 156 11.17 -27.82 4.45
N GLY A 157 11.08 -26.50 4.56
CA GLY A 157 12.14 -25.64 5.05
C GLY A 157 11.59 -24.77 6.17
N SER A 158 11.74 -25.23 7.41
CA SER A 158 11.60 -24.42 8.62
C SER A 158 12.69 -23.33 8.60
N GLY A 159 12.37 -22.17 8.05
CA GLY A 159 13.19 -20.96 8.06
C GLY A 159 12.37 -19.79 8.56
N SER A 160 13.02 -18.85 9.25
CA SER A 160 12.48 -17.55 9.64
C SER A 160 11.61 -16.99 8.50
N ARG A 161 10.29 -16.92 8.68
CA ARG A 161 9.37 -16.43 7.64
C ARG A 161 9.81 -15.02 7.27
N ASP A 162 10.41 -14.88 6.11
CA ASP A 162 10.61 -13.59 5.47
C ASP A 162 9.22 -12.98 5.31
N ASP A 163 9.04 -11.74 5.75
CA ASP A 163 7.74 -11.05 5.76
C ASP A 163 7.22 -10.83 4.33
N SER A 164 8.08 -11.04 3.33
CA SER A 164 7.80 -10.97 1.89
C SER A 164 6.91 -12.06 1.34
N ASP A 165 6.80 -13.22 2.01
CA ASP A 165 6.12 -14.41 1.46
C ASP A 165 4.72 -14.63 2.08
N ARG A 166 4.24 -13.69 2.91
CA ARG A 166 2.93 -13.81 3.55
C ARG A 166 1.83 -13.40 2.58
N GLU A 167 0.97 -14.35 2.24
CA GLU A 167 -0.26 -14.06 1.52
C GLU A 167 -1.12 -13.07 2.33
N GLY A 168 -1.55 -12.00 1.70
CA GLY A 168 -2.32 -10.93 2.33
C GLY A 168 -2.98 -10.03 1.29
N TYR A 169 -3.65 -8.99 1.78
CA TYR A 169 -4.28 -7.99 0.92
C TYR A 169 -4.29 -6.60 1.54
N TRP A 170 -4.23 -5.61 0.67
CA TRP A 170 -4.46 -4.20 0.96
C TRP A 170 -5.96 -3.91 1.05
N ILE A 171 -6.35 -3.11 2.04
CA ILE A 171 -7.71 -2.58 2.16
C ILE A 171 -7.75 -1.22 1.50
N VAL A 172 -8.39 -1.17 0.33
CA VAL A 172 -8.46 0.01 -0.53
C VAL A 172 -9.81 0.69 -0.37
N ARG A 173 -9.80 1.96 0.00
CA ARG A 173 -10.97 2.84 -0.04
C ARG A 173 -11.03 3.54 -1.39
N ASN A 174 -12.15 3.37 -2.08
CA ASN A 174 -12.42 4.00 -3.36
C ASN A 174 -13.34 5.24 -3.20
N GLN A 175 -13.47 6.02 -4.27
CA GLN A 175 -14.26 7.25 -4.35
C GLN A 175 -15.53 7.12 -5.22
N TRP A 176 -15.95 5.91 -5.57
CA TRP A 176 -17.14 5.65 -6.41
C TRP A 176 -18.43 5.42 -5.62
N GLY A 177 -18.46 5.86 -4.36
CA GLY A 177 -19.61 5.73 -3.47
C GLY A 177 -19.72 4.36 -2.82
N SER A 178 -20.60 4.25 -1.82
CA SER A 178 -20.75 3.03 -1.01
C SER A 178 -21.50 1.90 -1.72
N SER A 179 -22.13 2.15 -2.87
CA SER A 179 -22.80 1.11 -3.66
C SER A 179 -21.85 0.29 -4.53
N TRP A 180 -20.62 0.77 -4.72
CA TRP A 180 -19.60 0.07 -5.49
C TRP A 180 -18.77 -0.85 -4.59
N GLY A 181 -18.38 -2.02 -5.10
CA GLY A 181 -17.53 -2.97 -4.38
C GLY A 181 -18.10 -3.38 -3.02
N MET A 182 -17.21 -3.49 -2.05
CA MET A 182 -17.55 -3.87 -0.67
C MET A 182 -17.80 -2.62 0.17
N ASN A 183 -18.97 -2.01 0.02
CA ASN A 183 -19.35 -0.75 0.69
C ASN A 183 -18.42 0.44 0.36
N GLY A 184 -17.94 0.52 -0.88
CA GLY A 184 -16.98 1.54 -1.33
C GLY A 184 -15.51 1.14 -1.17
N TYR A 185 -15.24 -0.12 -0.82
CA TYR A 185 -13.90 -0.67 -0.65
C TYR A 185 -13.63 -1.81 -1.63
N ALA A 186 -12.34 -2.06 -1.88
CA ALA A 186 -11.83 -3.24 -2.55
C ALA A 186 -10.66 -3.83 -1.79
N TYR A 187 -10.41 -5.12 -2.01
CA TYR A 187 -9.25 -5.83 -1.48
C TYR A 187 -8.32 -6.18 -2.64
N VAL A 188 -7.04 -5.85 -2.50
CA VAL A 188 -6.02 -6.06 -3.54
C VAL A 188 -4.91 -6.93 -2.97
N ALA A 189 -4.60 -8.04 -3.62
CA ALA A 189 -3.62 -9.01 -3.14
C ALA A 189 -2.22 -8.40 -3.02
N MET A 190 -1.52 -8.78 -1.96
CA MET A 190 -0.09 -8.58 -1.75
C MET A 190 0.73 -9.66 -2.49
N GLY A 191 2.03 -9.45 -2.63
CA GLY A 191 3.00 -10.39 -3.18
C GLY A 191 3.49 -10.04 -4.58
N ASP A 192 2.58 -9.57 -5.45
CA ASP A 192 2.85 -9.40 -6.88
C ASP A 192 2.83 -7.93 -7.36
N ASN A 193 2.87 -6.97 -6.43
CA ASN A 193 2.62 -5.55 -6.73
C ASN A 193 1.35 -5.39 -7.59
N THR A 194 0.29 -6.08 -7.20
CA THR A 194 -0.97 -6.20 -7.95
C THR A 194 -1.46 -4.83 -8.40
N CYS A 195 -1.68 -4.66 -9.71
CA CYS A 195 -2.11 -3.41 -10.33
C CYS A 195 -1.17 -2.21 -10.15
N GLY A 196 0.08 -2.44 -9.74
CA GLY A 196 1.08 -1.39 -9.53
C GLY A 196 0.86 -0.62 -8.22
N ILE A 197 0.18 -1.22 -7.25
CA ILE A 197 -0.21 -0.56 -5.99
C ILE A 197 0.96 0.04 -5.20
N LEU A 198 2.18 -0.47 -5.37
CA LEU A 198 3.39 -0.01 -4.69
C LEU A 198 4.18 1.05 -5.47
N ASN A 199 3.82 1.29 -6.74
CA ASN A 199 4.61 2.09 -7.67
C ASN A 199 4.79 3.56 -7.25
N ASP A 200 3.79 4.13 -6.56
CA ASP A 200 3.80 5.54 -6.13
C ASP A 200 3.02 5.76 -4.81
N MET A 201 3.31 4.93 -3.81
CA MET A 201 2.58 4.93 -2.52
C MET A 201 3.02 6.08 -1.61
N THR A 202 2.27 7.18 -1.62
CA THR A 202 2.59 8.44 -0.94
C THR A 202 2.03 8.51 0.48
N GLN A 203 2.94 8.57 1.46
CA GLN A 203 2.63 8.64 2.89
C GLN A 203 2.75 10.06 3.41
N VAL A 204 1.71 10.56 4.08
CA VAL A 204 1.78 11.78 4.89
C VAL A 204 2.13 11.39 6.32
N TYR A 205 3.00 12.16 6.98
CA TYR A 205 3.37 11.96 8.37
C TYR A 205 3.47 13.30 9.10
N SER A 206 3.23 13.28 10.41
CA SER A 206 3.44 14.46 11.26
C SER A 206 4.90 14.50 11.72
N LYS A 207 5.52 15.68 11.70
CA LYS A 207 6.85 15.94 12.30
C LYS A 207 6.75 16.03 13.82
#